data_AF-A0A9Q3I7P2-F1
#
_entry.id   AF-A0A9Q3I7P2-F1
#
_cell.length_a   1.000
_cell.length_b   1.000
_cell.length_c   1.000
_cell.angle_alpha   90.00
_cell.angle_beta   90.00
_cell.angle_gamma   90.00
#
_symmetry.space_group_name_H-M   'P 1'
#
loop_
_entity.id
_entity.type
_entity.pdbx_description
1 polymer ?
#
loop_
_entity_poly.entity_id
_entity_poly.type
_entity_poly.pdbx_seq_one_letter_code
_entity_poly.pdbx_strand_id
1 'polypeptide(L)'
;MGVTLAKKEQSKPDIEILIIILKSLSSITFKNILTPENKTNGYAIYKAIVENFASMEPHNRERVFNEFFYLTSTEESIDNFLTNLKGSLIKLNEIGLCLRGDLIEYNLLSRFLESLIPLKNQLMHNGKNLTPILALNNSKKPQMR
;
A
#
# COMPACT_ATOMS: atom_id res chain seq x y z
N MET A 1 -31.75 3.80 -32.51
CA MET A 1 -31.51 4.14 -31.10
C MET A 1 -30.02 4.12 -30.85
N GLY A 2 -29.36 5.28 -30.93
CA GLY A 2 -27.92 5.40 -30.69
C GLY A 2 -27.68 5.58 -29.21
N VAL A 3 -26.94 4.66 -28.59
CA VAL A 3 -26.48 4.80 -27.21
C VAL A 3 -25.31 5.77 -27.23
N THR A 4 -25.54 7.01 -26.82
CA THR A 4 -24.48 7.98 -26.53
C THR A 4 -23.70 7.49 -25.32
N LEU A 5 -22.53 6.90 -25.56
CA LEU A 5 -21.54 6.63 -24.51
C LEU A 5 -21.05 7.98 -23.98
N ALA A 6 -21.57 8.38 -22.82
CA ALA A 6 -21.04 9.52 -22.09
C ALA A 6 -19.55 9.28 -21.82
N LYS A 7 -18.68 10.10 -22.42
CA LYS A 7 -17.27 10.15 -22.05
C LYS A 7 -17.22 10.58 -20.58
N LYS A 8 -16.91 9.64 -19.69
CA LYS A 8 -16.75 9.90 -18.26
C LYS A 8 -15.62 10.92 -18.11
N GLU A 9 -15.97 12.11 -17.63
CA GLU A 9 -15.02 13.21 -17.44
C GLU A 9 -14.00 12.78 -16.37
N GLN A 10 -12.73 12.89 -16.71
CA GLN A 10 -11.63 12.34 -15.92
C GLN A 10 -11.22 13.33 -14.84
N SER A 11 -11.14 12.90 -13.58
CA SER A 11 -10.85 13.83 -12.48
C SER A 11 -9.40 14.33 -12.54
N LYS A 12 -9.14 15.56 -12.07
CA LYS A 12 -7.79 16.15 -12.04
C LYS A 12 -6.72 15.23 -11.38
N PRO A 13 -7.00 14.56 -10.24
CA PRO A 13 -6.09 13.56 -9.66
C PRO A 13 -5.76 12.39 -10.59
N ASP A 14 -6.72 11.93 -11.40
CA ASP A 14 -6.52 10.80 -12.32
C ASP A 14 -5.52 11.16 -13.44
N ILE A 15 -5.55 12.42 -13.89
CA ILE A 15 -4.66 12.94 -14.93
C ILE A 15 -3.23 13.09 -14.40
N GLU A 16 -3.05 13.59 -13.18
CA GLU A 16 -1.72 13.75 -12.57
C GLU A 16 -1.03 12.39 -12.38
N ILE A 17 -1.76 11.38 -11.88
CA ILE A 17 -1.25 10.00 -11.75
C ILE A 17 -0.84 9.44 -13.11
N LEU A 18 -1.68 9.62 -14.12
CA LEU A 18 -1.38 9.18 -15.48
C LEU A 18 -0.07 9.80 -15.99
N ILE A 19 0.10 11.12 -15.86
CA ILE A 19 1.30 11.83 -16.30
C ILE A 19 2.55 11.31 -15.59
N ILE A 20 2.47 11.08 -14.27
CA ILE A 20 3.59 10.56 -13.48
C ILE A 20 3.99 9.17 -14.00
N ILE A 21 3.03 8.25 -14.10
CA ILE A 21 3.29 6.88 -14.58
C ILE A 21 3.93 6.93 -15.97
N LEU A 22 3.36 7.70 -16.90
CA LEU A 22 3.85 7.78 -18.27
C LEU A 22 5.27 8.37 -18.38
N LYS A 23 5.63 9.31 -17.50
CA LYS A 23 6.99 9.88 -17.45
C LYS A 23 8.02 8.91 -16.86
N SER A 24 7.59 7.99 -16.00
CA SER A 24 8.48 7.05 -15.29
C SER A 24 8.81 5.78 -16.08
N LEU A 25 8.02 5.43 -17.11
CA LEU A 25 8.23 4.22 -17.90
C LEU A 25 9.23 4.43 -19.04
N SER A 26 10.08 3.42 -19.27
CA SER A 26 10.89 3.38 -20.50
C SER A 26 9.99 3.25 -21.74
N SER A 27 10.47 3.69 -22.90
CA SER A 27 9.71 3.58 -24.16
C SER A 27 9.37 2.14 -24.56
N ILE A 28 10.21 1.17 -24.16
CA ILE A 28 9.98 -0.27 -24.40
C ILE A 28 8.87 -0.76 -23.47
N THR A 29 8.99 -0.47 -22.17
CA THR A 29 7.99 -0.81 -21.15
C THR A 29 6.64 -0.19 -21.47
N PHE A 30 6.62 1.06 -21.92
CA PHE A 30 5.43 1.78 -22.34
C PHE A 30 4.67 1.03 -23.44
N LYS A 31 5.35 0.55 -24.49
CA LYS A 31 4.70 -0.14 -25.61
C LYS A 31 4.06 -1.47 -25.23
N ASN A 32 4.61 -2.16 -24.23
CA ASN A 32 4.13 -3.47 -23.80
C ASN A 32 2.95 -3.37 -22.81
N ILE A 33 2.81 -2.22 -22.13
CA ILE A 33 1.82 -2.01 -21.07
C ILE A 33 0.61 -1.22 -21.57
N LEU A 34 0.83 -0.24 -22.46
CA LEU A 34 -0.24 0.64 -22.91
C LEU A 34 -1.05 0.00 -24.03
N THR A 35 -2.37 -0.01 -23.86
CA THR A 35 -3.33 -0.45 -24.88
C THR A 35 -4.32 0.67 -25.19
N PRO A 36 -5.01 0.65 -26.34
CA PRO A 36 -6.06 1.61 -26.65
C PRO A 36 -7.15 1.71 -25.56
N GLU A 37 -7.37 0.61 -24.82
CA GLU A 37 -8.37 0.46 -23.78
C GLU A 37 -7.94 1.03 -22.42
N ASN A 38 -6.64 0.98 -22.07
CA ASN A 38 -6.15 1.40 -20.76
C ASN A 38 -5.48 2.79 -20.75
N LYS A 39 -5.13 3.36 -21.92
CA LYS A 39 -4.28 4.57 -22.05
C LYS A 39 -4.78 5.83 -21.36
N THR A 40 -6.06 5.90 -20.98
CA THR A 40 -6.63 7.04 -20.26
C THR A 40 -6.78 6.76 -18.77
N ASN A 41 -6.63 5.52 -18.30
CA ASN A 41 -6.91 5.14 -16.92
C ASN A 41 -5.63 4.77 -16.18
N GLY A 42 -5.15 5.66 -15.30
CA GLY A 42 -3.92 5.46 -14.53
C GLY A 42 -3.94 4.19 -13.67
N TYR A 43 -5.10 3.84 -13.08
CA TYR A 43 -5.26 2.59 -12.33
C TYR A 43 -5.14 1.36 -13.22
N ALA A 44 -5.73 1.39 -14.42
CA ALA A 44 -5.63 0.28 -15.37
C ALA A 44 -4.19 0.09 -15.88
N ILE A 45 -3.45 1.19 -16.08
CA ILE A 45 -2.02 1.14 -16.43
C ILE A 45 -1.21 0.56 -15.26
N TYR A 46 -1.45 1.01 -14.02
CA TYR A 46 -0.80 0.45 -12.83
C TYR A 46 -1.06 -1.05 -12.69
N LYS A 47 -2.30 -1.51 -12.88
CA LYS A 47 -2.64 -2.93 -12.86
C LYS A 47 -1.86 -3.72 -13.92
N ALA A 48 -1.78 -3.19 -15.14
CA ALA A 48 -1.01 -3.81 -16.21
C ALA A 48 0.50 -3.85 -15.91
N ILE A 49 1.05 -2.82 -15.23
CA ILE A 49 2.44 -2.86 -14.73
C ILE A 49 2.60 -4.02 -13.74
N VAL A 50 1.74 -4.09 -12.72
CA VAL A 50 1.83 -5.16 -11.70
C VAL A 50 1.73 -6.54 -12.35
N GLU A 51 0.76 -6.77 -13.26
CA GLU A 51 0.58 -8.06 -13.94
C GLU A 51 1.78 -8.48 -14.80
N ASN A 52 2.52 -7.52 -15.38
CA ASN A 52 3.68 -7.82 -16.21
C ASN A 52 4.99 -7.95 -15.44
N PHE A 53 5.13 -7.28 -14.28
CA PHE A 53 6.41 -7.15 -13.59
C PHE A 53 6.42 -7.72 -12.16
N ALA A 54 5.27 -7.86 -11.51
CA ALA A 54 5.18 -8.53 -10.21
C ALA A 54 5.12 -10.04 -10.41
N SER A 55 6.30 -10.68 -10.35
CA SER A 55 6.38 -12.13 -10.42
C SER A 55 5.63 -12.80 -9.26
N MET A 56 4.66 -13.65 -9.59
CA MET A 56 3.94 -14.48 -8.61
C MET A 56 4.65 -15.82 -8.34
N GLU A 57 5.89 -15.99 -8.82
CA GLU A 57 6.67 -17.19 -8.59
C GLU A 57 6.91 -17.42 -7.09
N PRO A 58 6.94 -18.69 -6.63
CA PRO A 58 7.10 -19.02 -5.21
C PRO A 58 8.28 -18.31 -4.54
N HIS A 59 9.43 -18.23 -5.24
CA HIS A 59 10.62 -17.60 -4.70
C HIS A 59 10.46 -16.08 -4.48
N ASN A 60 9.84 -15.36 -5.43
CA ASN A 60 9.58 -13.94 -5.25
C ASN A 60 8.56 -13.71 -4.13
N ARG A 61 7.55 -14.58 -4.05
CA ARG A 61 6.54 -14.52 -2.99
C ARG A 61 7.13 -14.71 -1.60
N GLU A 62 8.00 -15.71 -1.44
CA GLU A 62 8.75 -15.94 -0.21
C GLU A 62 9.63 -14.73 0.15
N ARG A 63 10.38 -14.18 -0.80
CA ARG A 63 11.25 -13.03 -0.58
C ARG A 63 10.48 -11.81 -0.06
N VAL A 64 9.37 -11.46 -0.71
CA VAL A 64 8.52 -10.32 -0.31
C VAL A 64 7.84 -10.59 1.02
N PHE A 65 7.40 -11.83 1.27
CA PHE A 65 6.87 -12.22 2.56
C PHE A 65 7.89 -12.06 3.68
N ASN A 66 9.14 -12.48 3.47
CA ASN A 66 10.21 -12.32 4.45
C ASN A 66 10.54 -10.85 4.70
N GLU A 67 10.57 -10.01 3.65
CA GLU A 67 10.75 -8.55 3.80
C GLU A 67 9.65 -7.94 4.69
N PHE A 68 8.39 -8.36 4.49
CA PHE A 68 7.30 -7.99 5.39
C PHE A 68 7.48 -8.58 6.80
N PHE A 69 7.84 -9.86 6.90
CA PHE A 69 7.85 -10.60 8.17
C PHE A 69 8.87 -10.04 9.16
N TYR A 70 10.06 -9.71 8.65
CA TYR A 70 11.18 -9.20 9.43
C TYR A 70 11.20 -7.66 9.58
N LEU A 71 10.18 -6.96 9.07
CA LEU A 71 10.09 -5.52 9.26
C LEU A 71 9.84 -5.20 10.75
N THR A 72 10.82 -4.59 11.41
CA THR A 72 10.78 -4.18 12.82
C THR A 72 10.75 -2.66 12.96
N SER A 73 10.10 -2.14 14.00
CA SER A 73 10.21 -0.72 14.33
C SER A 73 11.56 -0.43 15.01
N THR A 74 12.27 0.60 14.55
CA THR A 74 13.42 1.16 15.26
C THR A 74 12.99 2.34 16.12
N GLU A 75 13.77 2.69 17.14
CA GLU A 75 13.48 3.82 18.03
C GLU A 75 13.50 5.18 17.32
N GLU A 76 14.08 5.26 16.13
CA GLU A 76 14.37 6.51 15.44
C GLU A 76 13.16 7.17 14.76
N SER A 77 12.10 6.43 14.37
CA SER A 77 10.85 7.02 13.88
C SER A 77 9.74 6.00 13.65
N ILE A 78 8.64 6.11 14.40
CA ILE A 78 7.40 5.33 14.19
C ILE A 78 6.81 5.61 12.81
N ASP A 79 6.92 6.83 12.30
CA ASP A 79 6.36 7.22 10.99
C ASP A 79 7.07 6.50 9.84
N ASN A 80 8.39 6.32 9.95
CA ASN A 80 9.17 5.56 8.96
C ASN A 80 8.76 4.09 8.99
N PHE A 81 8.61 3.50 10.19
CA PHE A 81 8.13 2.13 10.32
C PHE A 81 6.74 1.95 9.70
N LEU A 82 5.79 2.84 10.00
CA LEU A 82 4.43 2.76 9.45
C LEU A 82 4.41 2.97 7.93
N THR A 83 5.29 3.82 7.40
CA THR A 83 5.45 4.02 5.95
C THR A 83 5.99 2.75 5.28
N ASN A 84 7.04 2.16 5.84
CA ASN A 84 7.61 0.90 5.34
C ASN A 84 6.59 -0.24 5.43
N LEU A 85 5.83 -0.33 6.53
CA LEU A 85 4.79 -1.34 6.71
C LEU A 85 3.71 -1.22 5.64
N LYS A 86 3.23 -0.01 5.36
CA LYS A 86 2.27 0.22 4.27
C LYS A 86 2.85 -0.20 2.92
N GLY A 87 4.10 0.15 2.64
CA GLY A 87 4.80 -0.27 1.42
C GLY A 87 4.88 -1.80 1.30
N SER A 88 5.27 -2.50 2.36
CA SER A 88 5.34 -3.97 2.39
C SER A 88 3.98 -4.63 2.20
N LEU A 89 2.90 -4.06 2.78
CA LEU A 89 1.53 -4.56 2.57
C LEU A 89 1.06 -4.41 1.12
N ILE A 90 1.40 -3.29 0.47
CA ILE A 90 1.12 -3.08 -0.96
C ILE A 90 1.85 -4.15 -1.79
N LYS A 91 3.16 -4.34 -1.55
CA LYS A 91 3.96 -5.36 -2.25
C LYS A 91 3.39 -6.77 -2.07
N LEU A 92 2.96 -7.13 -0.86
CA LEU A 92 2.31 -8.41 -0.59
C LEU A 92 1.03 -8.60 -1.44
N ASN A 93 0.21 -7.57 -1.53
CA ASN A 93 -1.01 -7.61 -2.35
C ASN A 93 -0.68 -7.74 -3.85
N GLU A 94 0.36 -7.05 -4.34
CA GLU A 94 0.81 -7.12 -5.75
C GLU A 94 1.25 -8.54 -6.16
N ILE A 95 1.74 -9.36 -5.22
CA ILE A 95 2.13 -10.77 -5.48
C ILE A 95 1.05 -11.79 -5.06
N GLY A 96 -0.18 -11.34 -4.81
CA GLY A 96 -1.33 -12.19 -4.46
C GLY A 96 -1.32 -12.74 -3.03
N LEU A 97 -0.57 -12.14 -2.11
CA LEU A 97 -0.60 -12.46 -0.68
C LEU A 97 -1.43 -11.41 0.07
N CYS A 98 -2.74 -11.61 0.13
CA CYS A 98 -3.64 -10.73 0.88
C CYS A 98 -3.76 -11.20 2.34
N LEU A 99 -3.32 -10.36 3.28
CA LEU A 99 -3.53 -10.61 4.71
C LEU A 99 -4.89 -10.06 5.15
N ARG A 100 -5.56 -10.79 6.04
CA ARG A 100 -6.78 -10.28 6.69
C ARG A 100 -6.43 -9.12 7.63
N GLY A 101 -7.35 -8.17 7.76
CA GLY A 101 -7.12 -6.94 8.55
C GLY A 101 -6.73 -7.24 9.99
N ASP A 102 -7.44 -8.15 10.65
CA ASP A 102 -7.15 -8.63 12.01
C ASP A 102 -5.71 -9.15 12.17
N LEU A 103 -5.21 -9.92 11.20
CA LEU A 103 -3.84 -10.44 11.21
C LEU A 103 -2.79 -9.33 11.06
N ILE A 104 -3.08 -8.30 10.27
CA ILE A 104 -2.21 -7.11 10.16
C ILE A 104 -2.17 -6.37 11.50
N GLU A 105 -3.31 -6.25 12.19
CA GLU A 105 -3.40 -5.61 13.50
C GLU A 105 -2.58 -6.35 14.55
N TYR A 106 -2.75 -7.68 14.66
CA TYR A 106 -1.97 -8.49 15.60
C TYR A 106 -0.47 -8.44 15.29
N ASN A 107 -0.11 -8.51 14.02
CA ASN A 107 1.26 -8.43 13.57
C ASN A 107 1.89 -7.07 13.90
N LEU A 108 1.16 -5.96 13.68
CA LEU A 108 1.59 -4.61 14.08
C LEU A 108 1.81 -4.51 15.59
N LEU A 109 0.86 -5.00 16.40
CA LEU A 109 0.96 -4.98 17.86
C LEU A 109 2.12 -5.84 18.41
N SER A 110 2.50 -6.89 17.69
CA SER A 110 3.63 -7.74 18.05
C SER A 110 5.00 -7.11 17.76
N ARG A 111 5.05 -6.09 16.90
CA ARG A 111 6.28 -5.47 16.41
C ARG A 111 6.60 -4.12 17.02
N PHE A 112 5.69 -3.56 17.83
CA PHE A 112 5.97 -2.38 18.61
C PHE A 112 7.08 -2.66 19.62
N LEU A 113 8.04 -1.74 19.71
CA LEU A 113 9.08 -1.73 20.75
C LEU A 113 8.44 -1.76 22.15
N GLU A 114 9.18 -2.25 23.13
CA GLU A 114 8.74 -2.28 24.53
C GLU A 114 8.38 -0.89 25.06
N SER A 115 9.06 0.15 24.57
CA SER A 115 8.76 1.56 24.87
C SER A 115 7.37 2.01 24.45
N LEU A 116 6.70 1.26 23.56
CA LEU A 116 5.36 1.53 23.05
C LEU A 116 4.29 0.61 23.65
N ILE A 117 4.64 -0.22 24.65
CA ILE A 117 3.68 -1.05 25.41
C ILE A 117 2.51 -0.24 25.98
N PRO A 118 2.70 0.98 26.54
CA PRO A 118 1.57 1.77 27.03
C PRO A 118 0.57 2.13 25.92
N LEU A 119 1.07 2.51 24.74
CA LEU A 119 0.23 2.80 23.57
C LEU A 119 -0.47 1.53 23.07
N LYS A 120 0.25 0.41 23.01
CA LYS A 120 -0.31 -0.92 22.67
C LYS A 120 -1.48 -1.29 23.59
N ASN A 121 -1.33 -1.10 24.89
CA ASN A 121 -2.39 -1.40 25.87
C ASN A 121 -3.59 -0.46 25.69
N GLN A 122 -3.38 0.84 25.49
CA GLN A 122 -4.46 1.78 25.18
C GLN A 122 -5.21 1.42 23.90
N LEU A 123 -4.48 0.98 22.87
CA LEU A 123 -5.04 0.55 21.60
C LEU A 123 -5.86 -0.74 21.74
N MET A 124 -5.39 -1.74 22.51
CA MET A 124 -6.12 -2.99 22.76
C MET A 124 -7.38 -2.79 23.62
N HIS A 125 -7.35 -1.88 24.60
CA HIS A 125 -8.48 -1.65 25.52
C HIS A 125 -9.55 -0.68 25.00
N ASN A 126 -9.29 0.04 23.92
CA ASN A 126 -10.25 1.02 23.36
C ASN A 126 -11.40 0.40 22.54
N GLY A 127 -11.45 -0.93 22.38
CA GLY A 127 -12.58 -1.66 21.78
C GLY A 127 -12.89 -1.32 20.31
N LYS A 128 -12.07 -0.49 19.67
CA LYS A 128 -12.18 -0.10 18.26
C LYS A 128 -11.18 -0.93 17.46
N ASN A 129 -11.62 -1.54 16.36
CA ASN A 129 -10.73 -2.24 15.42
C ASN A 129 -9.53 -1.34 15.11
N LEU A 130 -8.33 -1.87 15.29
CA LEU A 130 -7.10 -1.11 15.18
C LEU A 130 -6.72 -0.92 13.73
N THR A 131 -7.50 -0.16 12.98
CA THR A 131 -7.12 0.13 11.60
C THR A 131 -5.72 0.76 11.61
N PRO A 132 -4.77 0.33 10.76
CA PRO A 132 -3.42 0.93 10.72
C PRO A 132 -3.43 2.46 10.58
N ILE A 133 -4.53 3.01 10.04
CA ILE A 133 -4.84 4.44 9.94
C ILE A 133 -5.18 5.08 11.31
N LEU A 134 -5.89 4.38 12.20
CA LEU A 134 -6.20 4.86 13.55
C LEU A 134 -4.96 4.87 14.45
N ALA A 135 -4.06 3.89 14.31
CA ALA A 135 -2.76 3.92 14.97
C ALA A 135 -1.93 5.15 14.55
N LEU A 136 -1.93 5.49 13.26
CA LEU A 136 -1.26 6.66 12.67
C LEU A 136 -1.84 8.01 13.16
N ASN A 137 -3.15 8.08 13.40
CA ASN A 137 -3.80 9.32 13.85
C ASN A 137 -3.59 9.58 15.35
N ASN A 138 -3.39 8.53 16.15
CA ASN A 138 -3.14 8.66 17.58
C ASN A 138 -1.67 8.96 17.91
N SER A 139 -0.70 8.55 17.07
CA SER A 139 0.73 8.87 17.27
C SER A 139 1.08 10.34 16.99
N LYS A 140 0.24 11.06 16.26
CA LYS A 140 0.41 12.49 15.94
C LYS A 140 -0.08 13.45 17.02
N LYS A 141 -0.66 12.95 18.13
CA LYS A 141 -1.01 13.82 19.24
C LYS A 141 0.27 14.29 19.93
N PRO A 142 0.52 15.60 20.06
CA PRO A 142 1.66 16.07 20.83
C PRO A 142 1.50 15.54 22.25
N GLN A 143 2.53 14.87 22.75
CA GLN A 143 2.65 14.60 24.18
C GLN A 143 2.81 15.96 24.87
N MET A 144 1.70 16.56 25.27
CA MET A 144 1.72 17.70 26.18
C MET A 144 2.15 17.14 27.54
N ARG A 145 3.40 17.45 27.91
CA ARG A 145 3.84 17.48 29.29
C ARG A 145 3.36 18.78 29.93
#